data_AF-A0A7V8WZE8-F1
#
_entry.id   AF-A0A7V8WZE8-F1
#
_cell.length_a   1.000
_cell.length_b   1.000
_cell.length_c   1.000
_cell.angle_alpha   90.00
_cell.angle_beta   90.00
_cell.angle_gamma   90.00
#
_symmetry.space_group_name_H-M   'P 1'
#
loop_
_entity.id
_entity.type
_entity.pdbx_description
1 polymer ?
#
loop_
_entity_poly.entity_id
_entity_poly.type
_entity_poly.pdbx_seq_one_letter_code
_entity_poly.pdbx_strand_id
1 'polypeptide(L)'
;MGEERIDLDPPLPGLATKATITFLSPTQGLLGRSKPVGRAEADRAELVVTFDGRVEERELDLAGVDAYLAEVRAFQARVAAKRAANEAERRTPEEHARVRAERRAAIRPDCPHCGAAREYRGVRHLLTAGNPGGLAYADPAHWGTGMEAVHLYVCPLCGSMAWFAVGPLEHPLGT
;
A
#
# COMPACT_ATOMS: atom_id res chain seq x y z
N MET A 1 -40.47 -3.77 -21.12
CA MET A 1 -39.85 -2.93 -20.07
C MET A 1 -38.84 -3.82 -19.37
N GLY A 2 -37.56 -3.50 -19.47
CA GLY A 2 -36.45 -4.33 -18.99
C GLY A 2 -36.04 -3.92 -17.59
N GLU A 3 -35.53 -4.89 -16.83
CA GLU A 3 -34.83 -4.65 -15.57
C GLU A 3 -33.62 -3.74 -15.79
N GLU A 4 -33.45 -2.72 -14.93
CA GLU A 4 -32.26 -1.87 -14.94
C GLU A 4 -31.41 -2.14 -13.70
N ARG A 5 -30.13 -2.36 -13.94
CA ARG A 5 -29.11 -2.63 -12.93
C ARG A 5 -27.86 -1.80 -13.26
N ILE A 6 -27.31 -1.15 -12.25
CA ILE A 6 -26.05 -0.41 -12.37
C ILE A 6 -24.99 -1.18 -11.59
N ASP A 7 -23.98 -1.68 -12.29
CA ASP A 7 -22.78 -2.23 -11.68
C ASP A 7 -21.67 -1.16 -11.66
N LEU A 8 -21.04 -0.99 -10.51
CA LEU A 8 -19.99 -0.02 -10.27
C LEU A 8 -18.70 -0.73 -9.90
N ASP A 9 -17.64 -0.38 -10.62
CA ASP A 9 -16.31 -0.94 -10.42
C ASP A 9 -15.43 -0.05 -9.53
N PRO A 10 -14.41 -0.64 -8.87
CA PRO A 10 -13.38 0.11 -8.16
C PRO A 10 -12.69 1.17 -9.04
N PRO A 11 -12.27 2.31 -8.47
CA PRO A 11 -12.21 2.59 -7.03
C PRO A 11 -13.56 3.08 -6.46
N LEU A 12 -14.00 2.48 -5.35
CA LEU A 12 -15.25 2.82 -4.66
C LEU A 12 -14.98 3.33 -3.23
N PRO A 13 -15.88 4.16 -2.66
CA PRO A 13 -15.79 4.61 -1.27
C PRO A 13 -15.69 3.43 -0.29
N GLY A 14 -14.97 3.64 0.82
CA GLY A 14 -14.85 2.63 1.88
C GLY A 14 -14.05 1.38 1.51
N LEU A 15 -13.29 1.41 0.40
CA LEU A 15 -12.53 0.26 -0.12
C LEU A 15 -13.43 -0.91 -0.59
N ALA A 16 -14.66 -0.59 -1.02
CA ALA A 16 -15.51 -1.59 -1.65
C ALA A 16 -14.88 -2.12 -2.94
N THR A 17 -15.03 -3.42 -3.16
CA THR A 17 -14.55 -4.15 -4.34
C THR A 17 -15.59 -4.21 -5.45
N LYS A 18 -16.87 -4.03 -5.11
CA LYS A 18 -17.98 -3.94 -6.06
C LYS A 18 -19.16 -3.22 -5.43
N ALA A 19 -19.93 -2.48 -6.22
CA ALA A 19 -21.26 -2.03 -5.81
C ALA A 19 -22.25 -2.27 -6.94
N THR A 20 -23.48 -2.63 -6.58
CA THR A 20 -24.57 -2.90 -7.51
C THR A 20 -25.82 -2.19 -7.03
N ILE A 21 -26.52 -1.50 -7.94
CA ILE A 21 -27.82 -0.87 -7.69
C ILE A 21 -28.86 -1.56 -8.56
N THR A 22 -29.91 -2.10 -7.94
CA THR A 22 -31.04 -2.73 -8.63
C THR A 22 -32.29 -1.92 -8.35
N PHE A 23 -32.97 -1.45 -9.39
CA PHE A 23 -34.18 -0.63 -9.24
C PHE A 23 -35.41 -1.51 -9.06
N LEU A 24 -36.27 -1.17 -8.09
CA LEU A 24 -37.40 -1.99 -7.67
C LEU A 24 -38.71 -1.21 -7.69
N SER A 25 -39.81 -1.90 -7.96
CA SER A 25 -41.17 -1.36 -7.84
C SER A 25 -42.09 -2.36 -7.11
N PRO A 26 -42.85 -1.94 -6.09
CA PRO A 26 -43.79 -2.77 -5.36
C PRO A 26 -45.12 -2.95 -6.12
N THR A 27 -45.44 -2.06 -7.07
CA THR A 27 -46.73 -2.07 -7.77
C THR A 27 -46.79 -3.12 -8.90
N GLN A 28 -45.64 -3.64 -9.33
CA GLN A 28 -45.55 -4.63 -10.42
C GLN A 28 -45.26 -6.07 -9.97
N GLY A 29 -45.21 -6.33 -8.66
CA GLY A 29 -44.96 -7.67 -8.14
C GLY A 29 -46.23 -8.43 -7.74
N LEU A 30 -46.25 -9.74 -7.99
CA LEU A 30 -47.27 -10.61 -7.42
C LEU A 30 -47.07 -10.73 -5.89
N LEU A 31 -48.17 -10.64 -5.14
CA LEU A 31 -48.21 -10.92 -3.70
C LEU A 31 -47.33 -9.99 -2.82
N GLY A 32 -47.18 -8.71 -3.20
CA GLY A 32 -46.46 -7.72 -2.39
C GLY A 32 -44.93 -7.83 -2.42
N ARG A 33 -44.38 -8.62 -3.35
CA ARG A 33 -42.93 -8.72 -3.56
C ARG A 33 -42.43 -7.59 -4.47
N SER A 34 -41.30 -6.98 -4.15
CA SER A 34 -40.63 -6.03 -5.06
C SER A 34 -40.22 -6.74 -6.34
N LYS A 35 -40.43 -6.10 -7.50
CA LYS A 35 -39.94 -6.59 -8.79
C LYS A 35 -38.84 -5.66 -9.33
N PRO A 36 -37.74 -6.19 -9.88
CA PRO A 36 -36.78 -5.40 -10.63
C PRO A 36 -37.42 -4.76 -11.87
N VAL A 37 -37.22 -3.46 -12.04
CA VAL A 37 -37.79 -2.65 -13.13
C VAL A 37 -36.77 -1.64 -13.64
N GLY A 38 -37.11 -0.89 -14.69
CA GLY A 38 -36.34 0.27 -15.12
C GLY A 38 -36.43 1.41 -14.11
N ARG A 39 -35.41 2.28 -14.07
CA ARG A 39 -35.36 3.41 -13.13
C ARG A 39 -36.56 4.34 -13.21
N ALA A 40 -37.17 4.50 -14.39
CA ALA A 40 -38.35 5.35 -14.59
C ALA A 40 -39.62 4.83 -13.91
N GLU A 41 -39.70 3.53 -13.62
CA GLU A 41 -40.86 2.85 -13.02
C GLU A 41 -40.63 2.47 -11.56
N ALA A 42 -39.41 2.68 -11.07
CA ALA A 42 -39.00 2.36 -9.71
C ALA A 42 -39.38 3.47 -8.73
N ASP A 43 -39.68 3.08 -7.50
CA ASP A 43 -39.84 3.99 -6.36
C ASP A 43 -38.67 3.89 -5.38
N ARG A 44 -37.93 2.79 -5.43
CA ARG A 44 -36.74 2.51 -4.62
C ARG A 44 -35.70 1.71 -5.39
N ALA A 45 -34.53 1.55 -4.79
CA ALA A 45 -33.48 0.68 -5.27
C ALA A 45 -32.83 -0.06 -4.11
N GLU A 46 -32.29 -1.23 -4.41
CA GLU A 46 -31.43 -1.97 -3.50
C GLU A 46 -29.98 -1.72 -3.91
N LEU A 47 -29.16 -1.22 -2.98
CA LEU A 47 -27.72 -1.10 -3.13
C LEU A 47 -27.04 -2.25 -2.38
N VAL A 48 -26.29 -3.05 -3.12
CA VAL A 48 -25.43 -4.11 -2.59
C VAL A 48 -23.98 -3.66 -2.75
N VAL A 49 -23.25 -3.55 -1.63
CA VAL A 49 -21.84 -3.18 -1.60
C VAL A 49 -21.02 -4.36 -1.10
N THR A 50 -20.07 -4.80 -1.90
CA THR A 50 -19.13 -5.87 -1.55
C THR A 50 -17.79 -5.25 -1.12
N PHE A 51 -17.28 -5.73 0.00
CA PHE A 51 -15.94 -5.50 0.52
C PHE A 51 -15.19 -6.84 0.53
N ASP A 52 -13.90 -6.81 0.84
CA ASP A 52 -13.13 -8.04 1.01
C ASP A 52 -13.70 -8.87 2.18
N GLY A 53 -14.36 -9.99 1.86
CA GLY A 53 -14.99 -10.90 2.81
C GLY A 53 -16.33 -10.45 3.42
N ARG A 54 -16.92 -9.33 2.98
CA ARG A 54 -18.19 -8.81 3.56
C ARG A 54 -19.12 -8.21 2.51
N VAL A 55 -20.42 -8.44 2.64
CA VAL A 55 -21.46 -7.82 1.81
C VAL A 55 -22.38 -7.00 2.70
N GLU A 56 -22.69 -5.78 2.27
CA GLU A 56 -23.69 -4.91 2.91
C GLU A 56 -24.79 -4.60 1.90
N GLU A 57 -26.04 -4.75 2.33
CA GLU A 57 -27.24 -4.46 1.54
C GLU A 57 -27.99 -3.31 2.18
N ARG A 58 -28.46 -2.35 1.38
CA ARG A 58 -29.27 -1.23 1.86
C ARG A 58 -30.32 -0.83 0.83
N GLU A 59 -31.51 -0.51 1.30
CA GLU A 59 -32.54 0.09 0.48
C GLU A 59 -32.30 1.61 0.38
N LEU A 60 -32.42 2.15 -0.82
CA LEU A 60 -32.29 3.57 -1.13
C LEU A 60 -33.55 4.04 -1.86
N ASP A 61 -33.97 5.26 -1.58
CA ASP A 61 -34.86 5.97 -2.50
C ASP A 61 -34.07 6.45 -3.74
N LEU A 62 -34.77 6.94 -4.76
CA LEU A 62 -34.11 7.40 -5.99
C LEU A 62 -33.15 8.58 -5.74
N ALA A 63 -33.46 9.44 -4.76
CA ALA A 63 -32.58 10.55 -4.37
C ALA A 63 -31.29 10.03 -3.71
N GLY A 64 -31.38 9.00 -2.86
CA GLY A 64 -30.26 8.30 -2.26
C GLY A 64 -29.39 7.59 -3.28
N VAL A 65 -29.98 7.02 -4.34
CA VAL A 65 -29.23 6.49 -5.49
C VAL A 65 -28.40 7.58 -6.15
N ASP A 66 -28.98 8.74 -6.44
CA ASP A 66 -28.26 9.85 -7.06
C ASP A 66 -27.16 10.41 -6.17
N ALA A 67 -27.41 10.53 -4.86
CA ALA A 67 -26.42 10.94 -3.89
C ALA A 67 -25.23 9.97 -3.84
N TYR A 68 -25.51 8.66 -3.82
CA TYR A 68 -24.47 7.64 -3.83
C TYR A 68 -23.66 7.64 -5.13
N LEU A 69 -24.33 7.76 -6.29
CA LEU A 69 -23.63 7.87 -7.58
C LEU A 69 -22.77 9.13 -7.66
N ALA A 70 -23.22 10.25 -7.10
CA ALA A 70 -22.43 11.48 -7.01
C ALA A 70 -21.20 11.30 -6.11
N GLU A 71 -21.35 10.63 -4.96
CA GLU A 71 -20.24 10.30 -4.06
C GLU A 71 -19.19 9.43 -4.75
N VAL A 72 -19.62 8.36 -5.44
CA VAL A 72 -18.73 7.45 -6.18
C VAL A 72 -17.94 8.21 -7.23
N ARG A 73 -18.60 9.06 -8.03
CA ARG A 73 -17.91 9.89 -9.04
C ARG A 73 -16.89 10.84 -8.41
N ALA A 74 -17.24 11.50 -7.32
CA ALA A 74 -16.33 12.40 -6.61
C ALA A 74 -15.12 11.64 -6.03
N PHE A 75 -15.34 10.43 -5.51
CA PHE A 75 -14.26 9.57 -5.02
C PHE A 75 -13.32 9.14 -6.16
N GLN A 76 -13.89 8.64 -7.27
CA GLN A 76 -13.12 8.23 -8.44
C GLN A 76 -12.29 9.39 -9.02
N ALA A 77 -12.85 10.59 -9.10
CA ALA A 77 -12.13 11.79 -9.54
C ALA A 77 -10.94 12.12 -8.63
N ARG A 78 -11.10 12.03 -7.30
CA ARG A 78 -9.99 12.23 -6.34
C ARG A 78 -8.90 11.18 -6.51
N VAL A 79 -9.26 9.91 -6.66
CA VAL A 79 -8.29 8.83 -6.87
C VAL A 79 -7.52 9.02 -8.18
N ALA A 80 -8.22 9.39 -9.26
CA ALA A 80 -7.60 9.67 -10.55
C ALA A 80 -6.62 10.85 -10.45
N ALA A 81 -7.01 11.95 -9.80
CA ALA A 81 -6.14 13.10 -9.59
C ALA A 81 -4.88 12.73 -8.79
N LYS A 82 -5.03 11.92 -7.73
CA LYS A 82 -3.88 11.47 -6.93
C LYS A 82 -2.96 10.54 -7.72
N ARG A 83 -3.51 9.63 -8.54
CA ARG A 83 -2.72 8.78 -9.44
C ARG A 83 -1.96 9.61 -10.46
N ALA A 84 -2.60 10.60 -11.07
CA ALA A 84 -1.95 11.50 -12.03
C ALA A 84 -0.81 12.31 -11.38
N ALA A 85 -1.03 12.83 -10.16
CA ALA A 85 0.02 13.52 -9.41
C ALA A 85 1.20 12.60 -9.07
N ASN A 86 0.93 11.38 -8.60
CA ASN A 86 1.98 10.41 -8.29
C ASN A 86 2.76 9.97 -9.55
N GLU A 87 2.09 9.83 -10.70
CA GLU A 87 2.75 9.52 -11.97
C GLU A 87 3.60 10.70 -12.46
N ALA A 88 3.14 11.94 -12.28
CA ALA A 88 3.92 13.13 -12.61
C ALA A 88 5.16 13.30 -11.70
N GLU A 89 5.09 12.85 -10.44
CA GLU A 89 6.22 12.84 -9.50
C GLU A 89 7.09 11.58 -9.62
N ARG A 90 6.72 10.63 -10.48
CA ARG A 90 7.42 9.36 -10.61
C ARG A 90 8.79 9.60 -11.23
N ARG A 91 9.82 9.36 -10.43
CA ARG A 91 11.21 9.41 -10.90
C ARG A 91 11.44 8.32 -11.94
N THR A 92 12.25 8.64 -12.94
CA THR A 92 12.63 7.64 -13.93
C THR A 92 13.54 6.58 -13.29
N PRO A 93 13.64 5.36 -13.86
CA PRO A 93 14.61 4.36 -13.41
C PRO A 93 16.04 4.91 -13.33
N GLU A 94 16.43 5.78 -14.24
CA GLU A 94 17.74 6.44 -14.29
C GLU A 94 17.92 7.41 -13.12
N GLU A 95 16.90 8.20 -12.78
CA GLU A 95 16.94 9.09 -11.62
C GLU A 95 17.00 8.31 -10.31
N HIS A 96 16.26 7.20 -10.21
CA HIS A 96 16.39 6.27 -9.08
C HIS A 96 17.80 5.67 -9.01
N ALA A 97 18.40 5.29 -10.14
CA ALA A 97 19.77 4.80 -10.19
C ALA A 97 20.78 5.87 -9.76
N ARG A 98 20.63 7.12 -10.24
CA ARG A 98 21.47 8.25 -9.87
C ARG A 98 21.40 8.55 -8.38
N VAL A 99 20.19 8.66 -7.82
CA VAL A 99 20.02 8.90 -6.37
C VAL A 99 20.58 7.75 -5.53
N ARG A 100 20.44 6.50 -6.00
CA ARG A 100 21.09 5.36 -5.35
C ARG A 100 22.63 5.48 -5.43
N ALA A 101 23.18 5.84 -6.57
CA ALA A 101 24.62 6.04 -6.74
C ALA A 101 25.17 7.17 -5.86
N GLU A 102 24.49 8.32 -5.80
CA GLU A 102 24.83 9.44 -4.93
C GLU A 102 24.80 9.04 -3.45
N ARG A 103 23.74 8.32 -3.01
CA ARG A 103 23.65 7.79 -1.65
C ARG A 103 24.80 6.84 -1.34
N ARG A 104 25.15 5.94 -2.26
CA ARG A 104 26.29 5.02 -2.09
C ARG A 104 27.62 5.76 -1.98
N ALA A 105 27.85 6.74 -2.84
CA ALA A 105 29.07 7.56 -2.82
C ALA A 105 29.21 8.38 -1.52
N ALA A 106 28.09 8.74 -0.88
CA ALA A 106 28.09 9.44 0.40
C ALA A 106 28.36 8.52 1.61
N ILE A 107 28.14 7.21 1.47
CA ILE A 107 28.39 6.25 2.55
C ILE A 107 29.88 5.92 2.56
N ARG A 108 30.59 6.48 3.54
CA ARG A 108 31.96 6.07 3.86
C ARG A 108 31.95 5.20 5.10
N PRO A 109 32.56 4.00 5.09
CA PRO A 109 32.66 3.16 6.27
C PRO A 109 33.74 3.69 7.24
N ASP A 110 33.85 5.00 7.45
CA ASP A 110 34.85 5.60 8.33
C ASP A 110 34.36 5.58 9.77
N CYS A 111 35.28 5.32 10.71
CA CYS A 111 34.97 5.34 12.13
C CYS A 111 34.61 6.78 12.58
N PRO A 112 33.45 7.01 13.22
CA PRO A 112 33.07 8.34 13.70
C PRO A 112 33.91 8.80 14.89
N HIS A 113 34.62 7.88 15.56
CA HIS A 113 35.44 8.21 16.73
C HIS A 113 36.89 8.57 16.38
N CYS A 114 37.48 7.91 15.37
CA CYS A 114 38.89 8.09 15.05
C CYS A 114 39.18 8.41 13.57
N GLY A 115 38.15 8.46 12.72
CA GLY A 115 38.28 8.77 11.30
C GLY A 115 38.93 7.68 10.44
N ALA A 116 39.43 6.59 11.04
CA ALA A 116 40.03 5.48 10.29
C ALA A 116 38.98 4.73 9.46
N ALA A 117 39.34 4.35 8.25
CA ALA A 117 38.53 3.47 7.40
C ALA A 117 38.31 2.13 8.09
N ARG A 118 37.06 1.66 8.16
CA ARG A 118 36.74 0.34 8.71
C ARG A 118 37.07 -0.76 7.70
N GLU A 119 37.53 -1.88 8.23
CA GLU A 119 37.80 -3.10 7.47
C GLU A 119 36.57 -3.99 7.40
N TYR A 120 36.28 -4.52 6.22
CA TYR A 120 35.21 -5.50 6.06
C TYR A 120 35.60 -6.84 6.71
N ARG A 121 34.74 -7.38 7.57
CA ARG A 121 34.94 -8.63 8.34
C ARG A 121 34.01 -9.77 7.90
N GLY A 122 33.31 -9.59 6.78
CA GLY A 122 32.41 -10.59 6.23
C GLY A 122 30.97 -10.46 6.72
N VAL A 123 30.15 -11.45 6.39
CA VAL A 123 28.75 -11.55 6.81
C VAL A 123 28.66 -12.22 8.19
N ARG A 124 27.71 -11.79 9.01
CA ARG A 124 27.34 -12.41 10.29
C ARG A 124 25.87 -12.75 10.29
N HIS A 125 25.54 -13.98 10.65
CA HIS A 125 24.16 -14.42 10.82
C HIS A 125 23.70 -14.07 12.23
N LEU A 126 22.60 -13.34 12.33
CA LEU A 126 22.07 -12.84 13.60
C LEU A 126 21.43 -13.97 14.43
N LEU A 127 20.96 -15.04 13.77
CA LEU A 127 20.34 -16.21 14.41
C LEU A 127 21.33 -17.12 15.14
N THR A 128 22.62 -17.12 14.77
CA THR A 128 23.65 -17.94 15.44
C THR A 128 24.34 -17.23 16.62
N ALA A 129 24.03 -15.95 16.88
CA ALA A 129 24.76 -15.15 17.85
C ALA A 129 24.25 -15.25 19.29
N GLY A 130 23.10 -15.89 19.56
CA GLY A 130 22.64 -16.36 20.88
C GLY A 130 22.68 -15.40 22.09
N ASN A 131 23.05 -14.12 21.92
CA ASN A 131 23.32 -13.21 23.03
C ASN A 131 23.22 -11.74 22.56
N PRO A 132 22.32 -10.93 23.15
CA PRO A 132 22.09 -9.54 22.78
C PRO A 132 23.23 -8.56 23.15
N GLY A 133 24.36 -9.04 23.67
CA GLY A 133 25.46 -8.22 24.19
C GLY A 133 26.26 -7.37 23.19
N GLY A 134 25.93 -7.36 21.90
CA GLY A 134 26.66 -6.61 20.87
C GLY A 134 25.85 -5.49 20.17
N LEU A 135 24.58 -5.30 20.53
CA LEU A 135 23.66 -4.38 19.87
C LEU A 135 23.79 -2.95 20.42
N ALA A 136 24.93 -2.31 20.19
CA ALA A 136 25.06 -0.87 20.39
C ALA A 136 25.22 -0.21 19.02
N TYR A 137 24.31 0.73 18.72
CA TYR A 137 24.30 1.64 17.56
C TYR A 137 23.56 1.23 16.28
N ALA A 138 22.42 0.55 16.41
CA ALA A 138 21.33 0.68 15.44
C ALA A 138 20.00 0.60 16.19
N ASP A 139 19.09 1.54 15.95
CA ASP A 139 17.74 1.49 16.51
C ASP A 139 17.04 0.21 16.00
N PRO A 140 16.73 -0.76 16.88
CA PRO A 140 16.08 -2.01 16.50
C PRO A 140 14.72 -1.80 15.81
N ALA A 141 14.10 -0.62 15.96
CA ALA A 141 12.86 -0.28 15.26
C ALA A 141 13.01 -0.19 13.73
N HIS A 142 14.24 -0.01 13.22
CA HIS A 142 14.54 0.02 11.78
C HIS A 142 14.86 -1.37 11.21
N TRP A 143 14.86 -2.40 12.05
CA TRP A 143 15.16 -3.76 11.64
C TRP A 143 13.86 -4.41 11.18
N GLY A 144 13.68 -4.50 9.86
CA GLY A 144 12.53 -5.21 9.30
C GLY A 144 12.49 -6.65 9.80
N THR A 145 11.27 -7.17 10.04
CA THR A 145 11.04 -8.59 10.31
C THR A 145 11.65 -9.42 9.18
N GLY A 146 12.72 -10.19 9.47
CA GLY A 146 13.38 -11.06 8.50
C GLY A 146 14.86 -10.79 8.21
N MET A 147 15.53 -9.89 8.95
CA MET A 147 16.99 -9.75 8.82
C MET A 147 17.73 -10.90 9.51
N GLU A 148 18.16 -11.89 8.72
CA GLU A 148 18.90 -13.06 9.20
C GLU A 148 20.42 -12.86 9.19
N ALA A 149 20.92 -11.92 8.39
CA ALA A 149 22.36 -11.69 8.20
C ALA A 149 22.73 -10.22 7.95
N VAL A 150 23.95 -9.84 8.33
CA VAL A 150 24.50 -8.48 8.19
C VAL A 150 25.96 -8.51 7.72
N HIS A 151 26.35 -7.58 6.85
CA HIS A 151 27.74 -7.27 6.54
C HIS A 151 28.36 -6.48 7.68
N LEU A 152 29.48 -6.96 8.21
CA LEU A 152 30.18 -6.35 9.35
C LEU A 152 31.44 -5.60 8.87
N TYR A 153 31.58 -4.36 9.31
CA TYR A 153 32.77 -3.53 9.14
C TYR A 153 33.32 -3.11 10.51
N VAL A 154 34.61 -3.25 10.75
CA VAL A 154 35.24 -3.00 12.06
C VAL A 154 36.39 -2.02 11.93
N CYS A 155 36.44 -1.02 12.81
CA CYS A 155 37.55 -0.09 12.88
C CYS A 155 38.80 -0.79 13.45
N PRO A 156 39.96 -0.74 12.78
CA PRO A 156 41.18 -1.39 13.27
C PRO A 156 41.78 -0.70 14.50
N LEU A 157 41.46 0.57 14.76
CA LEU A 157 42.05 1.33 15.87
C LEU A 157 41.25 1.23 17.17
N CYS A 158 39.92 1.44 17.11
CA CYS A 158 39.07 1.49 18.30
C CYS A 158 38.05 0.36 18.39
N GLY A 159 38.00 -0.54 17.40
CA GLY A 159 37.07 -1.68 17.40
C GLY A 159 35.61 -1.34 17.11
N SER A 160 35.25 -0.07 16.89
CA SER A 160 33.86 0.31 16.58
C SER A 160 33.34 -0.39 15.31
N MET A 161 32.08 -0.81 15.35
CA MET A 161 31.47 -1.62 14.31
C MET A 161 30.44 -0.83 13.50
N ALA A 162 30.27 -1.20 12.24
CA ALA A 162 29.17 -0.79 11.38
C ALA A 162 28.54 -2.03 10.73
N TRP A 163 27.22 -2.04 10.66
CA TRP A 163 26.42 -3.18 10.22
C TRP A 163 25.54 -2.75 9.05
N PHE A 164 25.47 -3.57 8.01
CA PHE A 164 24.59 -3.35 6.88
C PHE A 164 23.77 -4.61 6.61
N ALA A 165 22.47 -4.46 6.44
CA ALA A 165 21.57 -5.59 6.20
C ALA A 165 21.96 -6.37 4.93
N VAL A 166 21.92 -7.70 5.02
CA VAL A 166 21.93 -8.57 3.84
C VAL A 166 20.48 -8.76 3.39
N GLY A 167 20.19 -8.53 2.11
CA GLY A 167 18.83 -8.66 1.59
C GLY A 167 18.76 -8.50 0.06
N PRO A 168 17.54 -8.50 -0.51
CA PRO A 168 17.33 -8.32 -1.95
C PRO A 168 17.69 -6.92 -2.45
N LEU A 169 17.89 -5.98 -1.54
CA LEU A 169 18.38 -4.64 -1.85
C LEU A 169 19.90 -4.67 -1.99
N GLU A 170 20.39 -4.00 -3.02
CA GLU A 170 21.82 -3.87 -3.32
C GLU A 170 22.60 -3.27 -2.13
N HIS A 171 23.75 -3.86 -1.80
CA HIS A 171 24.56 -3.42 -0.67
C HIS A 171 24.99 -1.95 -0.85
N PRO A 172 24.86 -1.10 0.19
CA PRO A 172 25.15 0.33 0.08
C PRO A 172 26.62 0.66 -0.24
N LEU A 173 27.54 -0.28 -0.04
CA LEU A 173 28.95 -0.13 -0.40
C LEU A 173 29.34 -0.85 -1.71
N GLY A 174 28.40 -1.48 -2.41
CA GLY A 174 28.67 -2.23 -3.64
C GLY A 174 29.61 -3.41 -3.41
N THR A 175 29.08 -4.53 -2.91
CA THR A 175 29.83 -5.79 -2.79
C THR A 175 29.92 -6.52 -4.10
#